data_AF-A0A645JH63-F1
#
_entry.id   AF-A0A645JH63-F1
#
_cell.length_a   1.000
_cell.length_b   1.000
_cell.length_c   1.000
_cell.angle_alpha   90.00
_cell.angle_beta   90.00
_cell.angle_gamma   90.00
#
_symmetry.space_group_name_H-M   'P 1'
#
loop_
_entity.id
_entity.type
_entity.pdbx_description
1 polymer ?
#
loop_
_entity_poly.entity_id
_entity_poly.type
_entity_poly.pdbx_seq_one_letter_code
_entity_poly.pdbx_strand_id
1 'polypeptide(L)'
;MIASNAMTAIGVTYRSLNSKFTDQRQQVLEKLALGANKKQASMSIVRESVKTGMAPSIDRTKTVGLVSLPGMMSGLIFAGIDPVQAIRYQIVVMFMLISVTAISSFIASYMAYREFYNNRSQLII
;
A
#
# COMPACT_ATOMS: atom_id res chain seq x y z
N MET A 1 -9.45 -13.21 -1.96
CA MET A 1 -8.29 -12.51 -2.61
C MET A 1 -8.20 -11.02 -2.28
N ILE A 2 -9.28 -10.25 -2.47
CA ILE A 2 -9.25 -8.79 -2.32
C ILE A 2 -8.92 -8.35 -0.87
N ALA A 3 -9.67 -8.86 0.12
CA ALA A 3 -9.43 -8.56 1.54
C ALA A 3 -8.04 -8.98 2.04
N SER A 4 -7.53 -10.14 1.59
CA SER A 4 -6.20 -10.63 1.96
C SER A 4 -5.06 -9.76 1.39
N ASN A 5 -5.19 -9.28 0.15
CA ASN A 5 -4.23 -8.31 -0.41
C ASN A 5 -4.31 -6.97 0.31
N ALA A 6 -5.50 -6.50 0.67
CA ALA A 6 -5.67 -5.30 1.49
C ALA A 6 -4.96 -5.43 2.84
N MET A 7 -5.19 -6.53 3.55
CA MET A 7 -4.54 -6.83 4.83
C MET A 7 -3.00 -6.86 4.71
N THR A 8 -2.48 -7.49 3.65
CA THR A 8 -1.04 -7.56 3.41
C THR A 8 -0.46 -6.17 3.09
N ALA A 9 -1.13 -5.40 2.24
CA ALA A 9 -0.73 -4.04 1.89
C ALA A 9 -0.73 -3.12 3.12
N ILE A 10 -1.76 -3.20 3.97
CA ILE A 10 -1.84 -2.46 5.24
C ILE A 10 -0.68 -2.86 6.15
N GLY A 11 -0.44 -4.16 6.34
CA GLY A 11 0.64 -4.65 7.19
C GLY A 11 2.03 -4.16 6.75
N VAL A 12 2.31 -4.20 5.44
CA VAL A 12 3.57 -3.67 4.89
C VAL A 12 3.66 -2.14 5.04
N THR A 13 2.57 -1.44 4.76
CA THR A 13 2.50 0.04 4.91
C THR A 13 2.78 0.44 6.36
N TYR A 14 2.14 -0.23 7.33
CA TYR A 14 2.31 0.04 8.76
C TYR A 14 3.73 -0.25 9.26
N ARG A 15 4.30 -1.41 8.89
CA ARG A 15 5.70 -1.72 9.22
C ARG A 15 6.66 -0.69 8.62
N SER A 16 6.42 -0.29 7.37
CA SER A 16 7.23 0.74 6.72
C SER A 16 7.10 2.10 7.41
N LEU A 17 5.89 2.49 7.84
CA LEU A 17 5.67 3.70 8.63
C LEU A 17 6.47 3.65 9.94
N ASN A 18 6.32 2.57 10.71
CA ASN A 18 6.98 2.43 12.00
C ASN A 18 8.51 2.46 11.90
N SER A 19 9.08 1.77 10.90
CA SER A 19 10.52 1.82 10.61
C SER A 19 10.94 3.25 10.30
N LYS A 20 10.25 3.93 9.37
CA LYS A 20 10.65 5.27 8.91
C LYS A 20 10.50 6.34 9.98
N PHE A 21 9.47 6.26 10.83
CA PHE A 21 9.34 7.17 11.96
C PHE A 21 10.42 6.95 13.01
N THR A 22 10.87 5.71 13.21
CA THR A 22 12.02 5.39 14.07
C THR A 22 13.32 5.92 13.47
N ASP A 23 13.57 5.62 12.18
CA ASP A 23 14.81 5.98 11.49
C ASP A 23 14.95 7.49 11.29
N GLN A 24 13.84 8.17 10.95
CA GLN A 24 13.82 9.62 10.69
C GLN A 24 13.34 10.43 11.90
N ARG A 25 13.34 9.83 13.11
CA ARG A 25 12.89 10.48 14.35
C ARG A 25 13.52 11.86 14.54
N GLN A 26 14.84 11.95 14.35
CA GLN A 26 15.59 13.19 14.48
C GLN A 26 15.12 14.26 13.49
N GLN A 27 14.95 13.90 12.22
CA GLN A 27 14.47 14.82 11.17
C GLN A 27 13.04 15.30 11.43
N VAL A 28 12.19 14.44 12.02
CA VAL A 28 10.84 14.83 12.39
C VAL A 28 10.86 15.82 13.55
N LEU A 29 11.71 15.61 14.57
CA LEU A 29 11.88 16.54 15.68
C LEU A 29 12.44 17.89 15.23
N GLU A 30 13.41 17.90 14.33
CA GLU A 30 13.97 19.12 13.74
C GLU A 30 12.88 19.93 13.02
N LYS A 31 12.06 19.27 12.20
CA LYS A 31 10.92 19.93 11.53
C LYS A 31 9.93 20.51 12.54
N LEU A 32 9.62 19.78 13.61
CA LEU A 32 8.72 20.28 14.67
C LEU A 32 9.34 21.47 15.42
N ALA A 33 10.65 21.44 15.71
CA ALA A 33 11.37 22.53 16.37
C ALA A 33 11.43 23.79 15.51
N LEU A 34 11.50 23.64 14.19
CA LEU A 34 11.39 24.73 13.22
C LEU A 34 9.94 25.24 13.01
N GLY A 35 8.97 24.70 13.76
CA GLY A 35 7.56 25.13 13.72
C GLY A 35 6.69 24.42 12.69
N ALA A 36 7.17 23.34 12.05
CA ALA A 36 6.34 22.58 11.11
C ALA A 36 5.20 21.87 11.83
N ASN A 37 4.03 21.81 11.19
CA ASN A 37 2.87 21.12 11.75
C ASN A 37 3.05 19.58 11.65
N LYS A 38 2.37 18.79 12.49
CA LYS A 38 2.47 17.31 12.50
C LYS A 38 2.33 16.72 11.09
N LYS A 39 1.34 17.21 10.33
CA LYS A 39 1.10 16.80 8.94
C LYS A 39 2.31 17.05 8.05
N GLN A 40 2.95 18.21 8.14
CA GLN A 40 4.11 18.55 7.30
C GLN A 40 5.34 17.70 7.65
N ALA A 41 5.54 17.45 8.94
CA ALA A 41 6.66 16.64 9.41
C ALA A 41 6.52 15.16 8.99
N SER A 42 5.29 14.62 9.02
CA SER A 42 5.00 13.22 8.64
C SER A 42 4.74 12.98 7.15
N MET A 43 4.40 14.01 6.36
CA MET A 43 3.91 13.84 4.98
C MET A 43 4.86 13.03 4.10
N SER A 44 6.18 13.28 4.23
CA SER A 44 7.20 12.57 3.48
C SER A 44 7.21 11.07 3.82
N ILE A 45 7.18 10.75 5.11
CA ILE A 45 7.17 9.38 5.62
C ILE A 45 5.91 8.66 5.15
N VAL A 46 4.74 9.27 5.35
CA VAL A 46 3.43 8.75 4.93
C VAL A 46 3.41 8.41 3.44
N ARG A 47 3.86 9.35 2.58
CA ARG A 47 3.87 9.15 1.13
C ARG A 47 4.77 7.98 0.73
N GLU A 48 5.93 7.89 1.35
CA GLU A 48 6.91 6.87 1.00
C GLU A 48 6.50 5.49 1.53
N SER A 49 5.89 5.40 2.71
CA SER A 49 5.35 4.14 3.24
C SER A 49 4.17 3.61 2.45
N VAL A 50 3.27 4.50 1.95
CA VAL A 50 2.21 4.09 1.02
C VAL A 50 2.81 3.52 -0.26
N LYS A 51 3.84 4.17 -0.81
CA LYS A 51 4.54 3.66 -2.00
C LYS A 51 5.15 2.27 -1.76
N THR A 52 5.77 2.06 -0.59
CA THR A 52 6.31 0.76 -0.19
C THR A 52 5.21 -0.30 -0.04
N GLY A 53 4.07 0.03 0.56
CA GLY A 53 2.93 -0.88 0.72
C GLY A 53 2.27 -1.29 -0.60
N MET A 54 2.29 -0.41 -1.61
CA MET A 54 1.73 -0.67 -2.93
C MET A 54 2.68 -1.45 -3.86
N ALA A 55 3.99 -1.41 -3.63
CA ALA A 55 4.99 -2.02 -4.51
C ALA A 55 4.70 -3.50 -4.85
N PRO A 56 4.36 -4.38 -3.90
CA PRO A 56 4.07 -5.78 -4.21
C PRO A 56 2.86 -5.97 -5.14
N SER A 57 1.85 -5.11 -5.05
CA SER A 57 0.68 -5.19 -5.94
C SER A 57 1.06 -4.79 -7.35
N ILE A 58 1.85 -3.72 -7.50
CA ILE A 58 2.31 -3.21 -8.79
C ILE A 58 3.22 -4.24 -9.48
N ASP A 59 4.17 -4.82 -8.75
CA ASP A 59 5.14 -5.76 -9.31
C ASP A 59 4.49 -7.08 -9.75
N ARG A 60 3.46 -7.53 -9.03
CA ARG A 60 2.64 -8.67 -9.46
C ARG A 60 1.87 -8.38 -10.74
N THR A 61 1.27 -7.20 -10.88
CA THR A 61 0.53 -6.85 -12.10
C THR A 61 1.45 -6.75 -13.32
N LYS A 62 2.68 -6.22 -13.16
CA LYS A 62 3.65 -6.11 -14.26
C LYS A 62 4.08 -7.44 -14.86
N THR A 63 4.10 -8.50 -14.06
CA THR A 63 4.62 -9.82 -14.46
C THR A 63 3.55 -10.74 -15.02
N VAL A 64 2.27 -10.42 -14.81
CA VAL A 64 1.17 -11.24 -15.33
C VAL A 64 1.01 -11.06 -16.84
N GLY A 65 0.77 -12.19 -17.52
CA GLY A 65 0.58 -12.27 -18.95
C GLY A 65 1.90 -12.41 -19.71
N LEU A 66 3.02 -11.99 -19.11
CA LEU A 66 4.37 -12.17 -19.64
C LEU A 66 5.06 -13.43 -19.07
N VAL A 67 5.06 -13.59 -17.74
CA VAL A 67 5.79 -14.67 -17.06
C VAL A 67 4.85 -15.70 -16.46
N SER A 68 3.65 -15.28 -16.05
CA SER A 68 2.66 -16.18 -15.43
C SER A 68 1.24 -15.86 -15.88
N LEU A 69 0.49 -16.93 -16.18
CA LEU A 69 -0.95 -16.87 -16.39
C LEU A 69 -1.64 -17.09 -15.02
N PRO A 70 -2.48 -16.15 -14.54
CA PRO A 70 -3.18 -16.30 -13.27
C PRO A 70 -4.05 -17.55 -13.25
N GLY A 71 -4.14 -18.23 -12.09
CA GLY A 71 -4.88 -19.49 -11.95
C GLY A 71 -6.37 -19.40 -12.30
N MET A 72 -7.01 -18.24 -12.11
CA MET A 72 -8.39 -18.00 -12.55
C MET A 72 -8.49 -17.97 -14.07
N MET A 73 -7.54 -17.31 -14.74
CA MET A 73 -7.53 -17.20 -16.20
C MET A 73 -7.29 -18.57 -16.86
N SER A 74 -6.31 -19.35 -16.37
CA SER A 74 -6.08 -20.71 -16.86
C SER A 74 -7.26 -21.63 -16.58
N GLY A 75 -7.89 -21.53 -15.41
CA GLY A 75 -9.09 -22.30 -15.06
C GLY A 75 -10.27 -22.05 -16.00
N LEU A 76 -10.54 -20.80 -16.38
CA LEU A 76 -11.58 -20.46 -17.36
C LEU A 76 -11.26 -21.00 -18.75
N ILE A 77 -9.99 -20.94 -19.17
CA ILE A 77 -9.54 -21.50 -20.45
C ILE A 77 -9.73 -23.02 -20.48
N PHE A 78 -9.34 -23.73 -19.42
CA PHE A 78 -9.54 -25.19 -19.33
C PHE A 78 -11.03 -25.59 -19.26
N ALA A 79 -11.90 -24.71 -18.78
CA ALA A 79 -13.34 -24.90 -18.78
C ALA A 79 -14.00 -24.70 -20.17
N GLY A 80 -13.21 -24.42 -21.22
CA GLY A 80 -13.71 -24.25 -22.59
C GLY A 80 -14.22 -22.84 -22.90
N ILE A 81 -13.96 -21.87 -22.03
CA ILE A 81 -14.33 -20.47 -22.25
C ILE A 81 -13.30 -19.83 -23.19
N ASP A 82 -13.77 -18.98 -24.09
CA ASP A 82 -12.90 -18.25 -25.02
C ASP A 82 -11.77 -17.51 -24.27
N PRO A 83 -10.50 -17.71 -24.65
CA PRO A 83 -9.35 -17.10 -23.96
C PRO A 83 -9.40 -15.57 -23.93
N VAL A 84 -9.97 -14.92 -24.96
CA VAL A 84 -10.09 -13.46 -25.01
C VAL A 84 -11.03 -12.96 -23.92
N GLN A 85 -12.09 -13.70 -23.62
CA GLN A 85 -12.99 -13.37 -22.52
C GLN A 85 -12.31 -13.56 -21.16
N ALA A 86 -11.60 -14.67 -20.96
CA ALA A 86 -10.86 -14.93 -19.73
C ALA A 86 -9.84 -13.82 -19.41
N ILE A 87 -9.13 -13.32 -20.42
CA ILE A 87 -8.18 -12.20 -20.29
C ILE A 87 -8.88 -10.91 -19.85
N ARG A 88 -10.00 -10.56 -20.49
CA ARG A 88 -10.76 -9.34 -20.16
C ARG A 88 -11.21 -9.33 -18.70
N TYR A 89 -11.78 -10.43 -18.22
CA TYR A 89 -12.15 -10.57 -16.82
C TYR A 89 -10.94 -10.44 -15.88
N GLN A 90 -9.83 -11.06 -16.24
CA GLN A 90 -8.62 -11.01 -15.43
C GLN A 90 -8.05 -9.59 -15.29
N ILE A 91 -8.10 -8.79 -16.35
CA ILE A 91 -7.69 -7.36 -16.32
C ILE A 91 -8.57 -6.58 -15.34
N VAL A 92 -9.89 -6.77 -15.37
CA VAL A 92 -10.82 -6.10 -14.44
C VAL A 92 -10.49 -6.47 -12.98
N VAL A 93 -10.24 -7.75 -12.70
CA VAL A 93 -9.86 -8.20 -11.35
C VAL A 93 -8.55 -7.56 -10.90
N MET A 94 -7.58 -7.36 -11.79
CA MET A 94 -6.33 -6.67 -11.43
C MET A 94 -6.54 -5.21 -11.08
N PHE A 95 -7.34 -4.50 -11.86
CA PHE A 95 -7.71 -3.13 -11.53
C PHE A 95 -8.39 -3.03 -10.17
N MET A 96 -9.30 -3.97 -9.86
CA MET A 96 -9.93 -4.03 -8.54
C MET A 96 -8.91 -4.26 -7.42
N LEU A 97 -7.96 -5.17 -7.60
CA LEU A 97 -6.94 -5.46 -6.60
C LEU A 97 -6.03 -4.25 -6.33
N ILE A 98 -5.53 -3.59 -7.38
CA ILE A 98 -4.69 -2.39 -7.25
C ILE A 98 -5.48 -1.25 -6.60
N SER A 99 -6.74 -1.07 -6.99
CA SER A 99 -7.59 0.00 -6.43
C SER A 99 -7.81 -0.21 -4.94
N VAL A 100 -8.13 -1.44 -4.53
CA VAL A 100 -8.31 -1.75 -3.11
C VAL A 100 -7.02 -1.59 -2.33
N THR A 101 -5.88 -2.06 -2.83
CA THR A 101 -4.61 -1.87 -2.09
C THR A 101 -4.22 -0.40 -1.99
N ALA A 102 -4.45 0.40 -3.03
CA ALA A 102 -4.22 1.84 -2.99
C ALA A 102 -5.09 2.54 -1.93
N ILE A 103 -6.41 2.29 -1.95
CA ILE A 103 -7.37 2.90 -1.02
C ILE A 103 -7.08 2.45 0.41
N SER A 104 -6.87 1.16 0.63
CA SER A 104 -6.58 0.60 1.95
C SER A 104 -5.26 1.13 2.52
N SER A 105 -4.18 1.17 1.73
CA SER A 105 -2.89 1.72 2.18
C SER A 105 -2.99 3.22 2.49
N PHE A 106 -3.75 3.98 1.69
CA PHE A 106 -3.95 5.40 1.94
C PHE A 106 -4.72 5.67 3.24
N ILE A 107 -5.86 5.00 3.44
CA ILE A 107 -6.68 5.12 4.65
C ILE A 107 -5.88 4.68 5.88
N ALA A 108 -5.24 3.52 5.82
CA ALA A 108 -4.47 3.00 6.95
C ALA A 108 -3.31 3.92 7.31
N SER A 109 -2.59 4.46 6.31
CA SER A 109 -1.51 5.41 6.57
C SER A 109 -2.01 6.73 7.17
N TYR A 110 -3.18 7.21 6.72
CA TYR A 110 -3.81 8.41 7.26
C TYR A 110 -4.34 8.23 8.68
N MET A 111 -4.78 7.01 9.05
CA MET A 111 -5.20 6.72 10.42
C MET A 111 -3.99 6.51 11.34
N ALA A 112 -3.01 5.72 10.90
CA ALA A 112 -1.85 5.35 11.69
C ALA A 112 -0.91 6.53 12.01
N TYR A 113 -0.73 7.49 11.09
CA TYR A 113 0.20 8.62 11.37
C TYR A 113 -0.22 9.43 12.60
N ARG A 114 -1.51 9.46 12.94
CA ARG A 114 -2.04 10.22 14.08
C ARG A 114 -1.70 9.56 15.42
N GLU A 115 -1.55 8.24 15.45
CA GLU A 115 -1.21 7.47 16.66
C GLU A 115 0.23 7.70 17.12
N PHE A 116 1.14 8.04 16.20
CA PHE A 116 2.55 8.30 16.55
C PHE A 116 2.77 9.63 17.30
N TYR A 117 1.75 10.49 17.40
CA TYR A 117 1.84 11.79 18.07
C TYR A 117 0.93 11.87 19.29
N ASN A 118 1.47 12.37 20.40
CA ASN A 118 0.69 12.66 21.59
C ASN A 118 -0.15 13.94 21.44
N ASN A 119 -1.07 14.18 22.39
CA ASN A 119 -1.91 15.39 22.45
C ASN A 119 -1.10 16.69 22.46
N ARG A 120 0.17 16.64 22.92
CA ARG A 120 1.13 17.76 22.91
C ARG A 120 1.98 17.88 21.65
N SER A 121 1.67 17.13 20.60
CA SER A 121 2.47 17.11 19.34
C SER A 121 3.86 16.51 19.46
N GLN A 122 4.13 15.80 20.55
CA GLN A 122 5.37 15.07 20.75
C GLN A 122 5.27 13.67 20.15
N LEU A 123 6.35 13.20 19.54
CA LEU A 123 6.47 11.82 19.06
C LEU A 123 6.51 10.87 20.26
N ILE A 124 5.71 9.80 20.24
CA ILE A 124 5.64 8.81 21.35
C ILE A 124 6.69 7.69 21.20
N ILE A 125 7.36 7.62 20.05
CA ILE A 125 8.40 6.62 19.74
C ILE A 125 9.71 6.93 20.45
#